data_AF-A0A415VD52-F1
#
_entry.id   AF-A0A415VD52-F1
#
_cell.length_a   1.000
_cell.length_b   1.000
_cell.length_c   1.000
_cell.angle_alpha   90.00
_cell.angle_beta   90.00
_cell.angle_gamma   90.00
#
_symmetry.space_group_name_H-M   'P 1'
#
loop_
_entity.id
_entity.type
_entity.pdbx_description
1 polymer ?
#
loop_
_entity_poly.entity_id
_entity_poly.type
_entity_poly.pdbx_seq_one_letter_code
_entity_poly.pdbx_strand_id
1 'polypeptide(L)'
;MKEAVYSFSNSAGDKFYLRLAADSDLFLSKELASFLKDKGFELWGIYLERLGNVQKVTPMKLLNKVSQLIATFFIGHPNAILYYQCDDISDVPMSFKKKETGMLVQEYRNRLFTSMFEK
;
A
#
# COMPACT_ATOMS: atom_id res chain seq x y z
N MET A 1 -7.36 16.78 8.70
CA MET A 1 -6.97 15.44 8.21
C MET A 1 -5.71 15.04 8.96
N LYS A 2 -5.65 13.84 9.57
CA LYS A 2 -4.43 13.37 10.24
C LYS A 2 -3.48 12.79 9.19
N GLU A 3 -2.19 13.09 9.27
CA GLU A 3 -1.20 12.50 8.38
C GLU A 3 0.15 12.29 9.08
N ALA A 4 0.90 11.29 8.61
CA ALA A 4 2.28 11.03 8.98
C ALA A 4 3.13 10.95 7.70
N VAL A 5 4.18 11.78 7.63
CA VAL A 5 5.03 11.90 6.45
C VAL A 5 6.46 11.51 6.81
N TYR A 6 7.04 10.62 6.02
CA TYR A 6 8.41 10.18 6.15
C TYR A 6 9.15 10.44 4.84
N SER A 7 10.31 11.09 4.92
CA SER A 7 11.20 11.29 3.79
C SER A 7 12.53 10.57 4.02
N PHE A 8 13.06 9.96 2.97
CA PHE A 8 14.35 9.28 3.03
C PHE A 8 15.00 9.21 1.65
N SER A 9 16.31 8.99 1.63
CA SER A 9 17.08 8.90 0.40
C SER A 9 17.94 7.65 0.37
N ASN A 10 18.22 7.14 -0.83
CA ASN A 10 19.19 6.06 -1.02
C ASN A 10 20.59 6.63 -1.34
N SER A 11 21.61 5.77 -1.37
CA SER A 11 22.99 6.15 -1.69
C SER A 11 23.19 6.64 -3.14
N ALA A 12 22.22 6.39 -4.02
CA ALA A 12 22.21 6.88 -5.39
C ALA A 12 21.56 8.27 -5.54
N GLY A 13 21.13 8.88 -4.43
CA GLY A 13 20.50 10.20 -4.41
C GLY A 13 19.00 10.21 -4.73
N ASP A 14 18.36 9.04 -4.96
CA ASP A 14 16.91 8.98 -5.10
C ASP A 14 16.24 9.33 -3.78
N LYS A 15 15.19 10.16 -3.84
CA LYS A 15 14.38 10.53 -2.70
C LYS A 15 13.04 9.78 -2.73
N PHE A 16 12.57 9.43 -1.56
CA PHE A 16 11.34 8.69 -1.34
C PHE A 16 10.51 9.40 -0.27
N TYR A 17 9.21 9.44 -0.50
CA TYR A 17 8.23 9.99 0.41
C TYR A 17 7.20 8.91 0.69
N LEU A 18 7.07 8.54 1.96
CA LEU A 18 5.97 7.72 2.46
C LEU A 18 5.02 8.65 3.20
N ARG A 19 3.80 8.77 2.71
CA ARG A 19 2.73 9.51 3.36
C ARG A 19 1.64 8.52 3.78
N LEU A 20 1.30 8.54 5.06
CA LEU A 20 0.14 7.86 5.62
C LEU A 20 -0.89 8.93 5.94
N ALA A 21 -2.08 8.89 5.35
CA ALA A 21 -3.11 9.90 5.57
C ALA A 21 -4.42 9.25 5.99
N ALA A 22 -5.13 9.81 6.97
CA ALA A 22 -6.45 9.34 7.38
C ALA A 22 -7.53 9.96 6.47
N ASP A 23 -7.81 9.30 5.36
CA ASP A 23 -8.66 9.75 4.26
C ASP A 23 -9.72 8.70 3.87
N SER A 24 -10.41 8.15 4.87
CA SER A 24 -11.46 7.12 4.72
C SER A 24 -12.50 7.43 3.65
N ASP A 25 -12.88 8.71 3.55
CA ASP A 25 -13.96 9.18 2.66
C ASP A 25 -13.55 9.16 1.18
N LEU A 26 -12.25 9.01 0.90
CA LEU A 26 -11.73 8.90 -0.46
C LEU A 26 -11.88 7.48 -1.03
N PHE A 27 -11.89 6.47 -0.16
CA PHE A 27 -11.85 5.06 -0.56
C PHE A 27 -13.16 4.31 -0.31
N LEU A 28 -13.92 4.73 0.70
CA LEU A 28 -15.12 4.03 1.13
C LEU A 28 -16.37 4.85 0.87
N SER A 29 -17.52 4.17 0.75
CA SER A 29 -18.81 4.85 0.83
C SER A 29 -18.97 5.53 2.19
N LYS A 30 -19.78 6.59 2.23
CA LYS A 30 -20.08 7.32 3.48
C LYS A 30 -20.59 6.41 4.60
N GLU A 31 -21.42 5.43 4.23
CA GLU A 31 -21.96 4.45 5.17
C GLU A 31 -20.86 3.62 5.83
N LEU A 32 -19.93 3.08 5.05
CA LEU A 32 -18.85 2.24 5.56
C LEU A 32 -17.80 3.08 6.32
N ALA A 33 -17.48 4.28 5.84
CA ALA A 33 -16.61 5.21 6.55
C ALA A 33 -17.19 5.58 7.94
N SER A 34 -18.50 5.84 8.02
CA SER A 34 -19.19 6.09 9.29
C SER A 34 -19.12 4.85 10.20
N PHE A 35 -19.41 3.67 9.66
CA PHE A 35 -19.37 2.42 10.43
C PHE A 35 -17.99 2.17 11.07
N LEU A 36 -16.91 2.34 10.31
CA LEU A 36 -15.55 2.18 10.84
C LEU A 36 -15.23 3.18 11.94
N LYS A 37 -15.63 4.44 11.73
CA LYS A 37 -15.45 5.50 12.72
C LYS A 37 -16.22 5.21 14.01
N ASP A 38 -17.46 4.73 13.91
CA ASP A 38 -18.29 4.36 15.06
C ASP A 38 -17.70 3.18 15.85
N LYS A 39 -16.92 2.32 15.19
CA LYS A 39 -16.16 1.22 15.81
C LYS A 39 -14.78 1.63 16.32
N GLY A 40 -14.40 2.90 16.17
CA GLY A 40 -13.11 3.43 16.61
C GLY A 40 -11.94 3.02 15.71
N PHE A 41 -12.21 2.57 14.48
CA PHE A 41 -11.19 2.32 13.47
C PHE A 41 -10.89 3.58 12.66
N GLU A 42 -9.64 3.68 12.23
CA GLU A 42 -9.17 4.74 11.34
C GLU A 42 -8.66 4.10 10.04
N LEU A 43 -9.23 4.47 8.88
CA LEU A 43 -8.68 4.05 7.60
C LEU A 43 -7.61 5.04 7.14
N TRP A 44 -6.43 4.52 6.83
CA TRP A 44 -5.27 5.30 6.43
C TRP A 44 -4.78 4.87 5.04
N GLY A 45 -4.81 5.79 4.08
CA GLY A 45 -4.17 5.63 2.78
C GLY A 45 -2.65 5.61 2.90
N ILE A 46 -2.01 4.62 2.28
CA ILE A 46 -0.56 4.55 2.08
C ILE A 46 -0.23 5.15 0.71
N TYR A 47 0.63 6.15 0.70
CA TYR A 47 1.14 6.76 -0.52
C TYR A 47 2.67 6.68 -0.51
N LEU A 48 3.23 6.00 -1.50
CA LEU A 48 4.66 5.88 -1.68
C LEU A 48 5.07 6.57 -2.98
N GLU A 49 5.78 7.68 -2.85
CA GLU A 49 6.28 8.44 -3.98
C GLU A 49 7.80 8.33 -4.07
N ARG A 50 8.30 8.14 -5.30
CA ARG A 50 9.72 8.25 -5.60
C ARG A 50 9.96 9.53 -6.38
N LEU A 51 10.70 10.46 -5.78
CA LEU A 51 11.26 11.61 -6.48
C LEU A 51 12.65 11.19 -7.00
N GLY A 52 12.65 10.52 -8.15
CA GLY A 52 13.83 9.94 -8.79
C GLY A 52 13.46 9.18 -10.06
N ASN A 53 14.37 8.36 -10.60
CA ASN A 53 14.08 7.61 -11.83
C ASN A 53 13.05 6.50 -11.55
N VAL A 54 11.81 6.72 -11.98
CA VAL A 54 10.66 5.80 -11.78
C VAL A 54 10.86 4.41 -12.38
N GLN A 55 11.75 4.25 -13.37
CA GLN A 55 11.98 2.95 -14.02
C GLN A 55 12.97 2.04 -13.26
N LYS A 56 13.68 2.56 -12.26
CA LYS A 56 14.62 1.73 -11.49
C LYS A 56 13.87 0.87 -10.47
N VAL A 57 14.26 -0.39 -10.30
CA VAL A 57 13.71 -1.24 -9.24
C VAL A 57 14.06 -0.68 -7.86
N THR A 58 13.09 -0.72 -6.93
CA THR A 58 13.28 -0.33 -5.52
C THR A 58 14.16 -1.35 -4.81
N PRO A 59 15.32 -0.97 -4.22
CA PRO A 59 16.20 -1.93 -3.55
C PRO A 59 15.56 -2.57 -2.32
N MET A 60 15.86 -3.84 -2.04
CA MET A 60 15.30 -4.58 -0.90
C MET A 60 15.54 -3.89 0.45
N LYS A 61 16.73 -3.32 0.65
CA LYS A 61 17.06 -2.55 1.87
C LYS A 61 16.11 -1.39 2.11
N LEU A 62 15.63 -0.78 1.03
CA LEU A 62 14.69 0.33 1.11
C LEU A 62 13.27 -0.14 1.43
N LEU A 63 12.84 -1.25 0.81
CA LEU A 63 11.57 -1.90 1.14
C LEU A 63 11.52 -2.26 2.62
N ASN A 64 12.58 -2.85 3.16
CA ASN A 64 12.68 -3.15 4.61
C ASN A 64 12.52 -1.89 5.47
N LYS A 65 13.11 -0.76 5.06
CA LYS A 65 12.96 0.52 5.78
C LYS A 65 11.51 1.01 5.74
N VAL A 66 10.85 0.94 4.59
CA VAL A 66 9.42 1.28 4.45
C VAL A 66 8.57 0.39 5.35
N SER A 67 8.78 -0.93 5.32
CA SER A 67 8.05 -1.88 6.17
C SER A 67 8.25 -1.59 7.66
N GLN A 68 9.47 -1.25 8.08
CA GLN A 68 9.73 -0.86 9.48
C GLN A 68 8.99 0.42 9.88
N LEU A 69 8.97 1.44 9.01
CA LEU A 69 8.23 2.68 9.28
C LEU A 69 6.72 2.43 9.43
N ILE A 70 6.15 1.60 8.56
CA ILE A 70 4.75 1.21 8.63
C ILE A 70 4.47 0.41 9.92
N ALA A 71 5.36 -0.53 10.28
CA ALA A 71 5.23 -1.29 11.52
C ALA A 71 5.29 -0.38 12.76
N THR A 72 6.21 0.59 12.80
CA THR A 72 6.28 1.57 13.89
C THR A 72 5.01 2.42 13.96
N PHE A 73 4.44 2.80 12.82
CA PHE A 73 3.17 3.52 12.78
C PHE A 73 2.04 2.71 13.45
N PHE A 74 1.91 1.40 13.17
CA PHE A 74 0.91 0.54 13.80
C PHE A 74 1.02 0.45 15.32
N ILE A 75 2.24 0.47 15.87
CA ILE A 75 2.45 0.45 17.32
C ILE A 75 1.78 1.67 17.99
N GLY A 76 1.81 2.83 17.32
CA GLY A 76 1.14 4.06 17.79
C GLY A 76 -0.34 4.17 17.41
N HIS A 77 -0.85 3.31 16.52
CA HIS A 77 -2.21 3.38 15.97
C HIS A 77 -2.84 1.97 15.94
N PRO A 78 -3.22 1.42 17.09
CA PRO A 78 -3.68 0.02 17.20
C PRO A 78 -4.99 -0.27 16.45
N ASN A 79 -5.78 0.77 16.15
CA ASN A 79 -7.04 0.65 15.38
C ASN A 79 -6.90 1.17 13.95
N ALA A 80 -5.68 1.34 13.43
CA ALA A 80 -5.48 1.73 12.04
C ALA A 80 -5.75 0.54 11.10
N ILE A 81 -6.46 0.82 10.02
CA ILE A 81 -6.56 -0.03 8.83
C ILE A 81 -5.77 0.68 7.74
N LEU A 82 -4.83 -0.02 7.11
CA LEU A 82 -4.08 0.58 6.00
C LEU A 82 -4.69 0.19 4.66
N TYR A 83 -4.80 1.16 3.77
CA TYR A 83 -5.28 0.97 2.41
C TYR A 83 -4.21 1.44 1.43
N TYR A 84 -3.80 0.57 0.50
CA TYR A 84 -2.77 0.89 -0.50
C TYR A 84 -3.37 0.87 -1.90
N GLN A 85 -3.46 2.05 -2.52
CA GLN A 85 -4.18 2.22 -3.79
C GLN A 85 -3.47 1.64 -5.02
N CYS A 86 -2.19 1.21 -4.93
CA CYS A 86 -1.52 0.60 -6.09
C CYS A 86 -2.17 -0.70 -6.57
N ASP A 87 -2.96 -1.36 -5.71
CA ASP A 87 -3.78 -2.48 -6.14
C ASP A 87 -4.87 -2.05 -7.14
N ASP A 88 -5.28 -0.78 -7.22
CA ASP A 88 -6.31 -0.38 -8.20
C ASP A 88 -5.73 0.29 -9.46
N ILE A 89 -4.47 0.74 -9.42
CA ILE A 89 -3.91 1.62 -10.47
C ILE A 89 -2.89 0.93 -11.38
N SER A 90 -2.17 -0.09 -10.89
CA SER A 90 -1.13 -0.77 -11.70
C SER A 90 -1.60 -2.14 -12.17
N ASP A 91 -1.61 -2.33 -13.50
CA ASP A 91 -1.76 -3.65 -14.11
C ASP A 91 -0.70 -4.59 -13.53
N VAL A 92 -1.12 -5.59 -12.77
CA VAL A 92 -0.20 -6.63 -12.35
C VAL A 92 0.21 -7.39 -13.62
N PRO A 93 1.52 -7.60 -13.87
CA PRO A 93 1.97 -8.36 -15.02
C PRO A 93 1.49 -9.81 -14.90
N MET A 94 0.32 -10.07 -15.49
CA MET A 94 -0.24 -11.39 -15.67
C MET A 94 0.31 -11.97 -16.98
N SER A 95 0.78 -13.22 -16.95
CA SER A 95 1.25 -13.87 -18.17
C SER A 95 0.14 -13.94 -19.21
N PHE A 96 0.50 -13.81 -20.50
CA PHE A 96 -0.44 -13.88 -21.63
C PHE A 96 -1.37 -15.10 -21.53
N LYS A 97 -0.82 -16.26 -21.17
CA LYS A 97 -1.56 -17.50 -20.97
C LYS A 97 -2.65 -17.40 -19.89
N LYS A 98 -2.41 -16.66 -18.80
CA LYS A 98 -3.41 -16.48 -17.73
C LYS A 98 -4.51 -15.50 -18.13
N LYS A 99 -4.17 -14.49 -18.93
CA LYS A 99 -5.17 -13.58 -19.54
C LYS A 99 -6.09 -14.35 -20.52
N GLU A 100 -5.53 -15.22 -21.36
CA GLU A 100 -6.31 -16.06 -22.29
C GLU A 100 -7.26 -17.03 -21.60
N THR A 101 -6.91 -17.51 -20.39
CA THR A 101 -7.79 -18.37 -19.59
C THR A 101 -8.95 -17.62 -18.92
N GLY A 102 -9.06 -16.30 -19.08
CA GLY A 102 -10.12 -15.48 -18.50
C GLY A 102 -9.94 -15.17 -17.02
N MET A 103 -8.74 -15.38 -16.45
CA MET A 103 -8.48 -15.08 -15.04
C MET A 103 -8.56 -13.58 -14.79
N LEU A 104 -9.34 -13.17 -13.79
CA LEU A 104 -9.44 -11.76 -13.39
C LEU A 104 -8.14 -11.32 -12.70
N VAL A 105 -7.75 -10.06 -12.88
CA VAL A 105 -6.55 -9.48 -12.24
C VAL A 105 -6.60 -9.64 -10.72
N GLN A 106 -7.78 -9.44 -10.12
CA GLN A 106 -7.96 -9.61 -8.68
C GLN A 106 -7.83 -11.07 -8.23
N GLU A 107 -8.33 -12.02 -9.03
CA GLU A 107 -8.17 -13.45 -8.73
C GLU A 107 -6.68 -13.84 -8.76
N TYR A 108 -5.94 -13.35 -9.75
CA TYR A 108 -4.49 -13.58 -9.86
C TYR A 108 -3.72 -13.02 -8.66
N ARG A 109 -4.07 -11.81 -8.20
CA ARG A 109 -3.49 -11.20 -7.00
C ARG A 109 -3.77 -12.01 -5.74
N ASN A 110 -5.03 -12.42 -5.54
CA ASN A 110 -5.41 -13.23 -4.39
C ASN A 110 -4.57 -14.51 -4.34
N ARG A 111 -4.40 -15.20 -5.48
CA ARG A 111 -3.56 -16.40 -5.54
C ARG A 111 -2.08 -16.13 -5.24
N LEU A 112 -1.52 -15.05 -5.78
CA LEU A 112 -0.14 -14.64 -5.48
C LEU A 112 0.02 -14.39 -3.98
N PHE A 113 -0.89 -13.60 -3.38
CA PHE A 113 -0.88 -13.31 -1.97
C PHE A 113 -1.00 -14.59 -1.14
N THR A 114 -1.97 -15.46 -1.42
CA THR A 114 -2.14 -16.75 -0.72
C THR A 114 -0.86 -17.59 -0.79
N SER A 115 -0.24 -17.72 -1.97
CA SER A 115 0.98 -18.50 -2.15
C SER A 115 2.19 -17.96 -1.38
N MET A 116 2.20 -16.67 -1.02
CA MET A 116 3.26 -16.09 -0.19
C MET A 116 3.18 -16.56 1.28
N PHE A 117 2.03 -17.07 1.71
CA PHE A 117 1.78 -17.51 3.09
C PHE A 117 1.53 -19.02 3.21
N GLU A 118 1.43 -19.75 2.10
CA GLU A 118 1.47 -21.20 2.08
C GLU A 118 2.91 -21.66 2.41
N LYS A 119 3.06 -22.36 3.54
CA LYS A 119 4.33 -22.95 4.01
C LYS A 119 4.47 -24.39 3.53
#